data_AF-A0A8S3DFP6-F1
#
_entry.id   AF-A0A8S3DFP6-F1
#
_cell.length_a   1.000
_cell.length_b   1.000
_cell.length_c   1.000
_cell.angle_alpha   90.00
_cell.angle_beta   90.00
_cell.angle_gamma   90.00
#
_symmetry.space_group_name_H-M   'P 1'
#
loop_
_entity.id
_entity.type
_entity.pdbx_description
1 polymer ?
#
loop_
_entity_poly.entity_id
_entity_poly.type
_entity_poly.pdbx_seq_one_letter_code
_entity_poly.pdbx_strand_id
1 'polypeptide(L)' 'EIQLTIDNVQESDIGTITCCLNNTITTANLTLDDKDTTLKFIKLLEDDDTGNIQVDSPFMLECRTNRPTYQIRWFKDNRE' A
#
# COMPACT_ATOMS: atom_id res chain seq x y z
N GLU A 1 32.26 15.21 8.40
CA GLU A 1 31.38 14.02 8.45
C GLU A 1 30.96 13.71 7.02
N ILE A 2 30.91 12.43 6.62
CA ILE A 2 30.42 12.02 5.30
C ILE A 2 29.04 11.39 5.50
N GLN A 3 28.06 11.82 4.73
CA GLN A 3 26.67 11.38 4.85
C GLN A 3 26.16 10.91 3.48
N LEU A 4 25.36 9.84 3.49
CA LEU A 4 24.61 9.35 2.34
C LEU A 4 23.13 9.63 2.58
N THR A 5 22.49 10.32 1.64
CA THR A 5 21.06 10.61 1.66
C THR A 5 20.44 9.95 0.43
N ILE A 6 19.40 9.14 0.64
CA ILE A 6 18.59 8.56 -0.43
C ILE A 6 17.23 9.24 -0.35
N ASP A 7 16.94 10.08 -1.34
CA ASP A 7 15.65 10.74 -1.44
C ASP A 7 14.63 9.81 -2.11
N ASN A 8 13.42 9.74 -1.56
CA ASN A 8 12.31 8.93 -2.08
C ASN A 8 12.62 7.42 -2.22
N VAL A 9 13.00 6.78 -1.10
CA VAL A 9 13.33 5.34 -0.99
C VAL A 9 12.31 4.45 -1.72
N GLN A 10 12.81 3.54 -2.56
CA GLN A 10 12.06 2.53 -3.30
C GLN A 10 12.39 1.12 -2.81
N GLU A 11 11.59 0.12 -3.22
CA GLU A 11 11.86 -1.30 -2.91
C GLU A 11 13.24 -1.77 -3.41
N SER A 12 13.74 -1.19 -4.51
CA SER A 12 15.07 -1.50 -5.06
C SER A 12 16.23 -1.03 -4.18
N ASP A 13 15.99 -0.10 -3.25
CA ASP A 13 17.03 0.45 -2.39
C ASP A 13 17.28 -0.41 -1.13
N ILE A 14 16.39 -1.38 -0.87
CA ILE A 14 16.50 -2.33 0.23
C ILE A 14 17.77 -3.17 0.06
N GLY A 15 18.54 -3.31 1.14
CA GLY A 15 19.72 -4.15 1.16
C GLY A 15 20.77 -3.68 2.15
N THR A 16 21.98 -4.19 1.98
CA THR A 16 23.12 -3.82 2.81
C THR A 16 23.88 -2.66 2.18
N ILE A 17 23.81 -1.49 2.82
CA ILE A 17 24.65 -0.34 2.47
C ILE A 17 26.01 -0.52 3.12
N THR A 18 27.07 -0.38 2.31
CA THR A 18 28.45 -0.57 2.73
C THR A 18 29.22 0.73 2.57
N CYS A 19 29.89 1.17 3.64
CA CYS A 19 30.82 2.30 3.60
C CYS A 19 32.24 1.79 3.89
N CYS A 20 33.17 2.12 3.00
CA CYS A 20 34.55 1.64 3.04
C CYS A 20 35.53 2.80 3.26
N LEU A 21 36.43 2.64 4.22
CA LEU A 21 37.58 3.50 4.46
C LEU A 21 38.84 2.64 4.49
N ASN A 22 39.62 2.65 3.40
CA ASN A 22 40.79 1.78 3.23
C ASN A 22 40.46 0.30 3.46
N ASN A 23 40.94 -0.28 4.56
CA ASN A 23 40.72 -1.67 4.96
C ASN A 23 39.61 -1.83 6.01
N THR A 24 38.94 -0.74 6.39
CA THR A 24 37.84 -0.74 7.35
C THR A 24 36.52 -0.61 6.61
N ILE A 25 35.59 -1.51 6.91
CA ILE A 25 34.25 -1.54 6.31
C ILE A 25 33.24 -1.40 7.45
N THR A 26 32.21 -0.58 7.23
CA THR A 26 31.01 -0.56 8.06
C THR A 26 29.79 -0.78 7.17
N THR A 27 28.79 -1.46 7.72
CA THR A 27 27.59 -1.85 6.99
C THR A 27 26.34 -1.51 7.78
N ALA A 28 25.30 -1.09 7.09
CA ALA A 28 23.97 -0.91 7.65
C ALA A 28 22.95 -1.64 6.75
N ASN A 29 21.95 -2.27 7.36
CA ASN A 29 20.86 -2.88 6.62
C ASN A 29 19.71 -1.88 6.51
N LEU A 30 19.36 -1.52 5.28
CA LEU A 30 18.16 -0.77 4.98
C LEU A 30 17.03 -1.77 4.74
N THR A 31 16.03 -1.74 5.61
CA THR A 31 14.80 -2.54 5.50
C THR A 31 13.62 -1.61 5.36
N LEU A 32 12.62 -1.97 4.56
CA LEU A 32 11.32 -1.30 4.63
C LEU A 32 10.65 -1.65 5.96
N ASP A 33 10.16 -0.63 6.67
CA ASP A 33 9.15 -0.84 7.72
C ASP A 33 7.84 -1.15 7.00
N ASP A 34 7.68 -2.44 6.70
CA ASP A 34 6.70 -3.03 5.80
C ASP A 34 5.27 -3.06 6.37
N LYS A 35 4.90 -2.04 7.15
CA LYS A 35 3.52 -1.91 7.65
C LYS A 35 2.51 -1.74 6.52
N ASP A 36 2.97 -1.48 5.30
CA ASP A 36 2.17 -1.21 4.10
C ASP A 36 2.28 -2.26 2.97
N THR A 37 3.03 -3.36 3.14
CA THR A 37 3.06 -4.43 2.11
C THR A 37 1.84 -5.33 2.12
N THR A 38 1.03 -5.30 3.17
CA THR A 38 -0.28 -5.96 3.12
C THR A 38 -1.26 -5.05 2.39
N LEU A 39 -1.88 -5.55 1.33
CA LEU A 39 -2.99 -4.84 0.67
C LEU A 39 -4.13 -4.71 1.68
N LYS A 40 -4.56 -3.48 1.97
CA LYS A 40 -5.62 -3.19 2.94
C LYS A 40 -6.63 -2.24 2.34
N PHE A 41 -7.88 -2.35 2.80
CA PHE A 41 -8.88 -1.32 2.54
C PHE A 41 -8.58 -0.08 3.39
N ILE A 42 -8.49 1.07 2.73
CA ILE A 42 -8.42 2.39 3.34
C ILE A 42 -9.78 3.12 3.30
N LYS A 43 -10.68 2.66 2.43
CA LYS A 43 -12.11 3.00 2.46
C LYS A 43 -12.89 1.69 2.34
N LEU A 44 -13.63 1.35 3.39
CA LEU A 44 -14.54 0.22 3.41
C LEU A 44 -15.84 0.60 2.69
N LEU A 45 -16.63 -0.41 2.33
CA LEU A 45 -18.02 -0.17 1.96
C LEU A 45 -18.74 0.37 3.18
N GLU A 46 -19.47 1.47 2.98
CA GLU A 46 -20.37 1.99 3.98
C GLU A 46 -21.72 1.30 3.79
N ASP A 47 -22.31 0.82 4.87
CA ASP A 47 -23.73 0.48 4.89
C ASP A 47 -24.44 1.81 4.67
N ASP A 48 -24.90 2.04 3.45
CA ASP A 48 -25.44 3.32 3.07
C ASP A 48 -26.64 3.64 3.98
N ASP A 49 -26.56 4.74 4.72
CA ASP A 49 -27.65 5.26 5.56
C ASP A 49 -28.73 5.94 4.67
N THR A 50 -28.86 5.48 3.43
CA THR A 50 -29.72 6.06 2.40
C THR A 50 -31.02 5.29 2.33
N GLY A 51 -32.06 5.98 2.78
CA GLY A 51 -33.43 5.52 2.62
C GLY A 51 -33.73 5.09 1.18
N ASN A 52 -34.44 3.98 1.05
CA ASN A 52 -35.13 3.49 -0.14
C ASN A 52 -34.53 3.95 -1.47
N ILE A 53 -33.54 3.21 -1.98
CA ILE A 53 -33.07 3.33 -3.36
C ILE A 53 -34.27 3.11 -4.30
N GLN A 54 -34.51 4.07 -5.19
CA GLN A 54 -35.60 3.97 -6.16
C GLN A 54 -35.28 2.92 -7.23
N VAL A 55 -36.31 2.20 -7.64
CA VAL A 55 -36.24 1.32 -8.81
C VAL A 55 -35.88 2.16 -10.03
N ASP A 56 -35.01 1.62 -10.88
CA ASP A 56 -34.48 2.24 -12.10
C ASP A 56 -33.55 3.46 -11.91
N SER A 57 -33.20 3.80 -10.67
CA SER A 57 -32.18 4.81 -10.37
C SER A 57 -30.77 4.22 -10.30
N PRO A 58 -29.74 4.91 -10.81
CA PRO A 58 -28.37 4.46 -10.68
C PRO A 58 -27.92 4.52 -9.21
N PHE A 59 -27.17 3.50 -8.80
CA PHE A 59 -26.56 3.40 -7.48
C PHE A 59 -25.09 3.03 -7.62
N MET A 60 -24.24 3.59 -6.76
CA MET A 60 -22.79 3.43 -6.83
C MET A 60 -22.23 3.04 -5.46
N LEU A 61 -21.45 1.96 -5.44
CA LEU A 61 -20.66 1.55 -4.28
C LEU A 61 -19.20 1.90 -4.52
N GLU A 62 -18.52 2.39 -3.50
CA GLU A 62 -17.10 2.74 -3.56
C GLU A 62 -16.33 2.13 -2.39
N CYS A 63 -15.23 1.45 -2.70
CA CYS A 63 -14.20 1.06 -1.73
C CYS A 63 -12.82 1.43 -2.28
N ARG A 64 -11.81 1.54 -1.42
CA ARG A 64 -10.45 1.93 -1.82
C ARG A 64 -9.40 1.15 -1.06
N THR A 65 -8.33 0.77 -1.75
CA THR A 65 -7.16 0.09 -1.19
C THR A 65 -5.97 1.04 -1.04
N ASN A 66 -5.00 0.67 -0.20
CA ASN A 66 -3.76 1.43 0.00
C ASN A 66 -2.90 1.57 -1.28
N ARG A 67 -3.12 0.71 -2.28
CA ARG A 67 -2.46 0.78 -3.60
C ARG A 67 -3.38 0.23 -4.71
N PRO A 68 -3.19 0.64 -5.98
CA PRO A 68 -3.92 0.08 -7.11
C PRO A 68 -3.77 -1.45 -7.18
N THR A 69 -4.87 -2.15 -7.45
CA THR A 69 -4.89 -3.61 -7.53
C THR A 69 -5.99 -4.09 -8.46
N TYR A 70 -5.75 -5.21 -9.14
CA TYR A 70 -6.74 -5.89 -9.98
C TYR A 70 -7.47 -7.02 -9.24
N GLN A 71 -7.19 -7.21 -7.95
CA GLN A 71 -7.72 -8.31 -7.15
C GLN A 71 -9.08 -8.01 -6.50
N ILE A 72 -9.63 -6.80 -6.70
CA ILE A 72 -10.95 -6.43 -6.17
C ILE A 72 -12.03 -7.17 -6.97
N ARG A 73 -12.93 -7.83 -6.24
CA ARG A 73 -14.08 -8.54 -6.77
C ARG A 73 -15.33 -8.13 -6.02
N TRP A 74 -16.44 -8.02 -6.73
CA TRP A 74 -17.74 -7.67 -6.17
C TRP A 74 -18.59 -8.93 -6.08
N PHE A 75 -19.30 -9.07 -4.97
CA PHE A 75 -20.20 -10.20 -4.77
C PHE A 75 -21.57 -9.67 -4.35
N LYS A 76 -22.62 -10.21 -4.96
CA LYS A 76 -24.00 -10.03 -4.52
C LYS A 76 -24.53 -11.38 -4.05
N ASP A 77 -25.00 -11.47 -2.81
CA ASP A 77 -25.58 -12.69 -2.24
C ASP A 77 -24.65 -13.93 -2.37
N ASN A 78 -23.36 -13.73 -2.11
CA ASN A 78 -22.28 -14.73 -2.27
C ASN A 78 -22.06 -15.22 -3.71
N ARG A 79 -22.49 -14.46 -4.71
CA ARG A 79 -22.25 -14.72 -6.13
C ARG A 79 -21.44 -13.58 -6.72
N GLU A 80 -20.37 -13.94 -7.43
CA GLU A 80 -19.55 -13.02 -8.22
C GLU A 80 -20.29 -12.57 -9.49
#